data_AF-K1SJC7-F1
#
_entry.id   AF-K1SJC7-F1
#
_cell.length_a   1.000
_cell.length_b   1.000
_cell.length_c   1.000
_cell.angle_alpha   90.00
_cell.angle_beta   90.00
_cell.angle_gamma   90.00
#
_symmetry.space_group_name_H-M   'P 1'
#
loop_
_entity.id
_entity.type
_entity.pdbx_description
1 polymer ?
#
loop_
_entity_poly.entity_id
_entity_poly.type
_entity_poly.pdbx_seq_one_letter_code
_entity_poly.pdbx_strand_id
1 'polypeptide(L)'
;MNELYTYMPREIIVNNDAFDMSLLDNYTKRVDAHLEVVSAEKFDYETAINLINDNLSSAQISELNVSENEIAVCALGAVILYLKDTQKKDEIEAPSELELYDCEKYMKLDMSARRNLELTRSMMTGDKRHSLLWVIDKTKTSAGKRMIRSWLERPLMSVAKI
;
A
#
# COMPACT_ATOMS: atom_id res chain seq x y z
N MET A 1 -1.33 -1.11 11.22
CA MET A 1 -2.52 -1.99 10.98
C MET A 1 -3.64 -1.23 10.28
N ASN A 2 -3.95 0.00 10.67
CA ASN A 2 -4.97 0.82 10.00
C ASN A 2 -4.64 1.06 8.51
N GLU A 3 -3.35 1.14 8.19
CA GLU A 3 -2.79 1.33 6.86
C GLU A 3 -3.08 0.12 5.98
N LEU A 4 -2.91 -1.10 6.51
CA LEU A 4 -3.25 -2.33 5.79
C LEU A 4 -4.74 -2.37 5.42
N TYR A 5 -5.63 -1.92 6.30
CA TYR A 5 -7.07 -1.80 5.97
C TYR A 5 -7.37 -0.65 4.99
N THR A 6 -6.50 0.35 4.92
CA THR A 6 -6.64 1.48 3.98
C THR A 6 -6.21 1.08 2.57
N TYR A 7 -5.07 0.39 2.45
CA TYR A 7 -4.52 -0.02 1.15
C TYR A 7 -5.12 -1.35 0.64
N MET A 8 -5.64 -2.20 1.55
CA MET A 8 -6.15 -3.54 1.24
C MET A 8 -5.24 -4.30 0.25
N PRO A 9 -3.93 -4.47 0.57
CA PRO A 9 -3.01 -5.18 -0.30
C PRO A 9 -3.53 -6.60 -0.57
N ARG A 10 -3.35 -7.06 -1.82
CA ARG A 10 -3.63 -8.46 -2.19
C ARG A 10 -2.49 -9.41 -1.84
N GLU A 11 -1.31 -8.85 -1.61
CA GLU A 11 -0.10 -9.59 -1.31
C GLU A 11 0.73 -8.78 -0.32
N ILE A 12 1.29 -9.47 0.67
CA ILE A 12 2.10 -8.88 1.72
C ILE A 12 3.40 -9.67 1.78
N ILE A 13 4.52 -8.96 1.59
CA ILE A 13 5.86 -9.54 1.71
C ILE A 13 6.37 -9.19 3.10
N VAL A 14 6.79 -10.21 3.85
CA VAL A 14 7.30 -10.03 5.21
C VAL A 14 8.62 -10.74 5.38
N ASN A 15 9.49 -10.11 6.17
CA ASN A 15 10.71 -10.75 6.66
C ASN A 15 10.32 -11.85 7.66
N ASN A 16 10.91 -13.04 7.53
CA ASN A 16 10.74 -14.17 8.43
C ASN A 16 11.12 -13.86 9.90
N ASP A 17 12.05 -12.94 10.12
CA ASP A 17 12.44 -12.49 11.45
C ASP A 17 11.51 -11.38 11.98
N ALA A 18 10.63 -10.85 11.14
CA ALA A 18 9.78 -9.72 11.48
C ALA A 18 8.37 -10.13 11.95
N PHE A 19 7.98 -9.48 13.04
CA PHE A 19 6.62 -9.33 13.56
C PHE A 19 5.90 -10.60 14.03
N ASP A 20 4.91 -10.40 14.90
CA ASP A 20 4.04 -11.46 15.39
C ASP A 20 3.19 -12.02 14.24
N MET A 21 3.58 -13.20 13.73
CA MET A 21 2.89 -13.90 12.65
C MET A 21 1.41 -14.16 12.95
N SER A 22 1.01 -14.22 14.24
CA SER A 22 -0.40 -14.41 14.61
C SER A 22 -1.27 -13.19 14.26
N LEU A 23 -0.72 -11.98 14.30
CA LEU A 23 -1.44 -10.76 13.94
C LEU A 23 -1.63 -10.66 12.42
N LEU A 24 -0.62 -11.04 11.65
CA LEU A 24 -0.69 -11.06 10.19
C LEU A 24 -1.64 -12.14 9.67
N ASP A 25 -1.61 -13.34 10.26
CA ASP A 25 -2.54 -14.42 9.92
C ASP A 25 -4.01 -14.04 10.16
N ASN A 26 -4.29 -13.32 11.24
CA ASN A 26 -5.63 -12.78 11.50
C ASN A 26 -6.04 -11.72 10.47
N TYR A 27 -5.10 -10.93 9.96
CA TYR A 27 -5.38 -9.93 8.93
C TYR A 27 -5.63 -10.60 7.56
N THR A 28 -4.73 -11.47 7.10
CA THR A 28 -4.78 -12.12 5.78
C THR A 28 -6.07 -12.91 5.59
N LYS A 29 -6.50 -13.64 6.62
CA LYS A 29 -7.79 -14.37 6.65
C LYS A 29 -9.01 -13.47 6.46
N ARG A 30 -8.93 -12.20 6.85
CA ARG A 30 -10.05 -11.24 6.77
C ARG A 30 -10.14 -10.50 5.45
N VAL A 31 -9.00 -10.27 4.78
CA VAL A 31 -8.93 -9.46 3.55
C VAL A 31 -8.58 -10.25 2.28
N ASP A 32 -8.42 -11.57 2.37
CA ASP A 32 -8.06 -12.43 1.23
C ASP A 32 -6.74 -11.97 0.58
N ALA A 33 -5.73 -11.76 1.42
CA ALA A 33 -4.38 -11.34 1.01
C ALA A 33 -3.42 -12.52 1.11
N HIS A 34 -2.57 -12.71 0.09
CA HIS A 34 -1.47 -13.67 0.11
C HIS A 34 -0.35 -13.16 1.01
N LEU A 35 0.22 -14.05 1.82
CA LEU A 35 1.37 -13.74 2.68
C LEU A 35 2.59 -14.47 2.15
N GLU A 36 3.58 -13.71 1.74
CA GLU A 36 4.87 -14.22 1.29
C GLU A 36 5.92 -13.95 2.36
N VAL A 37 6.46 -15.01 2.95
CA VAL A 37 7.50 -14.93 3.98
C VAL A 37 8.86 -15.13 3.32
N VAL A 38 9.73 -14.14 3.38
CA VAL A 38 11.05 -14.17 2.77
C VAL A 38 12.16 -13.98 3.81
N SER A 39 13.39 -14.39 3.49
CA SER A 39 14.52 -14.27 4.40
C SER A 39 14.86 -12.80 4.72
N ALA A 40 15.39 -12.55 5.92
CA ALA A 40 15.82 -11.22 6.35
C ALA A 40 16.88 -10.61 5.44
N GLU A 41 17.70 -11.43 4.80
CA GLU A 41 18.72 -11.01 3.83
C GLU A 41 18.11 -10.21 2.66
N LYS A 42 16.85 -10.48 2.27
CA LYS A 42 16.17 -9.71 1.21
C LYS A 42 15.81 -8.27 1.63
N PHE A 43 15.92 -7.94 2.91
CA PHE A 43 15.68 -6.62 3.48
C PHE A 43 16.98 -5.92 3.91
N ASP A 44 18.14 -6.42 3.45
CA ASP A 44 19.43 -5.77 3.70
C ASP A 44 19.50 -4.36 3.08
N TYR A 45 20.01 -3.40 3.85
CA TYR A 45 20.00 -1.99 3.46
C TYR A 45 20.96 -1.70 2.30
N GLU A 46 22.18 -2.25 2.32
CA GLU A 46 23.15 -2.02 1.26
C GLU A 46 22.65 -2.57 -0.08
N THR A 47 22.08 -3.78 -0.04
CA THR A 47 21.43 -4.41 -1.19
C THR A 47 20.25 -3.58 -1.69
N ALA A 48 19.40 -3.08 -0.79
CA ALA A 48 18.23 -2.28 -1.13
C ALA A 48 18.62 -0.94 -1.79
N ILE A 49 19.64 -0.24 -1.29
CA ILE A 49 20.15 1.00 -1.88
C ILE A 49 20.63 0.78 -3.31
N ASN A 50 21.40 -0.28 -3.54
CA ASN A 50 21.89 -0.60 -4.88
C ASN A 50 20.72 -0.87 -5.84
N LEU A 51 19.75 -1.68 -5.42
CA LEU A 51 18.53 -1.95 -6.19
C LEU A 51 17.74 -0.68 -6.50
N ILE A 52 17.59 0.23 -5.53
CA ILE A 52 16.88 1.49 -5.72
C ILE A 52 17.60 2.40 -6.72
N ASN A 53 18.92 2.54 -6.59
CA ASN A 53 19.73 3.35 -7.51
C ASN A 53 19.69 2.82 -8.95
N ASP A 54 19.64 1.51 -9.12
CA ASP A 54 19.61 0.87 -10.44
C ASP A 54 18.23 0.93 -11.12
N ASN A 55 17.14 1.07 -10.34
CA ASN A 55 15.77 0.88 -10.86
C ASN A 55 14.89 2.13 -10.74
N LEU A 56 15.30 3.16 -10.00
CA LEU A 56 14.53 4.39 -9.80
C LEU A 56 15.27 5.62 -10.32
N SER A 57 14.50 6.67 -10.66
CA SER A 57 15.05 7.96 -11.07
C SER A 57 15.60 8.75 -9.89
N SER A 58 16.52 9.70 -10.16
CA SER A 58 17.09 10.58 -9.13
C SER A 58 16.04 11.37 -8.34
N ALA A 59 14.95 11.79 -9.00
CA ALA A 59 13.84 12.48 -8.36
C ALA A 59 13.10 11.58 -7.34
N GLN A 60 12.89 10.31 -7.68
CA GLN A 60 12.25 9.35 -6.77
C GLN A 60 13.16 9.02 -5.58
N ILE A 61 14.47 8.89 -5.82
CA ILE A 61 15.45 8.63 -4.77
C ILE A 61 15.52 9.81 -3.80
N SER A 62 15.43 11.06 -4.29
CA SER A 62 15.39 12.23 -3.41
C SER A 62 14.13 12.26 -2.54
N GLU A 63 12.98 11.82 -3.06
CA GLU A 63 11.73 11.80 -2.28
C GLU A 63 11.79 10.78 -1.12
N LEU A 64 12.52 9.67 -1.29
CA LEU A 64 12.69 8.66 -0.23
C LEU A 64 13.48 9.16 0.98
N ASN A 65 14.24 10.26 0.86
CA ASN A 65 15.15 10.74 1.91
C ASN A 65 15.90 9.56 2.57
N VAL A 66 16.63 8.79 1.76
CA VAL A 66 17.14 7.45 2.11
C VAL A 66 17.90 7.39 3.45
N SER A 67 18.56 8.48 3.83
CA SER A 67 19.28 8.61 5.10
C SER A 67 18.39 8.65 6.35
N GLU A 68 17.15 9.09 6.21
CA GLU A 68 16.20 9.23 7.33
C GLU A 68 15.18 8.09 7.38
N ASN A 69 15.10 7.25 6.34
CA ASN A 69 14.03 6.27 6.15
C ASN A 69 14.55 4.85 5.86
N GLU A 70 15.58 4.41 6.58
CA GLU A 70 16.25 3.11 6.38
C GLU A 70 15.28 1.93 6.24
N ILE A 71 14.28 1.83 7.12
CA ILE A 71 13.27 0.76 7.08
C ILE A 71 12.44 0.79 5.79
N ALA A 72 12.07 1.99 5.31
CA ALA A 72 11.32 2.13 4.06
C ALA A 72 12.19 1.77 2.84
N VAL A 73 13.48 2.11 2.88
CA VAL A 73 14.47 1.73 1.87
C VAL A 73 14.58 0.20 1.80
N CYS A 74 14.79 -0.48 2.93
CA CYS A 74 14.84 -1.94 3.00
C CYS A 74 13.55 -2.59 2.47
N ALA A 75 12.38 -2.08 2.88
CA ALA A 75 11.09 -2.60 2.44
C ALA A 75 10.89 -2.43 0.92
N LEU A 76 11.28 -1.28 0.37
CA LEU A 76 11.20 -1.04 -1.07
C LEU A 76 12.18 -1.92 -1.85
N GLY A 77 13.41 -2.09 -1.36
CA GLY A 77 14.40 -3.00 -1.96
C GLY A 77 13.88 -4.45 -2.04
N ALA A 78 13.27 -4.93 -0.95
CA ALA A 78 12.65 -6.26 -0.92
C ALA A 78 11.51 -6.39 -1.95
N VAL A 79 10.67 -5.35 -2.10
CA VAL A 79 9.61 -5.31 -3.13
C VAL A 79 10.20 -5.33 -4.53
N ILE A 80 11.24 -4.53 -4.81
CA ILE A 80 11.91 -4.52 -6.12
C ILE A 80 12.46 -5.91 -6.45
N LEU A 81 13.15 -6.54 -5.51
CA LEU A 81 13.69 -7.88 -5.67
C LEU A 81 12.58 -8.91 -5.94
N TYR A 82 11.48 -8.84 -5.19
CA TYR A 82 10.32 -9.69 -5.40
C TYR A 82 9.68 -9.51 -6.78
N LEU A 83 9.57 -8.27 -7.26
CA LEU A 83 9.05 -7.98 -8.61
C LEU A 83 9.95 -8.57 -9.69
N LYS A 84 11.27 -8.48 -9.55
CA LYS A 84 12.22 -9.11 -10.48
C LYS A 84 12.08 -10.63 -10.49
N ASP A 85 11.98 -11.24 -9.31
CA ASP A 85 11.82 -12.68 -9.14
C ASP A 85 10.51 -13.21 -9.76
N THR A 86 9.41 -12.47 -9.58
CA THR A 86 8.07 -12.86 -10.04
C THR A 86 7.85 -12.58 -11.52
N GLN A 87 8.37 -11.48 -12.05
CA GLN A 87 8.24 -11.13 -13.47
C GLN A 87 9.30 -11.77 -14.36
N LYS A 88 10.34 -12.39 -13.76
CA LYS A 88 11.49 -12.99 -14.46
C LYS A 88 12.17 -12.00 -15.40
N LYS A 89 12.36 -10.77 -14.92
CA LYS A 89 13.03 -9.67 -15.64
C LYS A 89 14.02 -8.98 -14.72
N ASP A 90 15.17 -8.61 -15.28
CA ASP A 90 16.21 -7.88 -14.55
C ASP A 90 15.84 -6.40 -14.37
N GLU A 91 15.05 -5.84 -15.28
CA GLU A 91 14.51 -4.49 -15.22
C GLU A 91 13.03 -4.52 -14.80
N ILE A 92 12.67 -3.65 -13.86
CA ILE A 92 11.28 -3.40 -13.50
C ILE A 92 10.80 -2.11 -14.16
N GLU A 93 9.53 -2.07 -14.55
CA GLU A 93 8.90 -0.80 -14.92
C GLU A 93 8.79 0.07 -13.66
N ALA A 94 9.58 1.14 -13.62
CA ALA A 94 9.56 2.07 -12.50
C ALA A 94 8.15 2.67 -12.34
N PRO A 95 7.66 2.82 -11.10
CA PRO A 95 6.37 3.46 -10.87
C PRO A 95 6.43 4.92 -11.36
N SER A 96 5.29 5.43 -11.84
CA SER A 96 5.20 6.81 -12.33
C SER A 96 5.51 7.85 -11.25
N GLU A 97 5.20 7.51 -9.99
CA GLU A 97 5.38 8.36 -8.82
C GLU A 97 5.83 7.48 -7.64
N LEU A 98 6.68 8.05 -6.79
CA LEU A 98 7.07 7.49 -5.50
C LEU A 98 6.84 8.59 -4.47
N GLU A 99 6.16 8.29 -3.37
CA GLU A 99 5.85 9.24 -2.31
C GLU A 99 6.04 8.55 -0.97
N LEU A 100 6.76 9.20 -0.04
CA LEU A 100 6.75 8.77 1.36
C LEU A 100 5.38 9.08 1.97
N TYR A 101 4.75 8.04 2.51
CA TYR A 101 3.44 8.19 3.12
C TYR A 101 3.52 9.02 4.40
N ASP A 102 2.86 10.17 4.37
CA ASP A 102 2.68 11.05 5.53
C ASP A 102 1.24 10.92 6.06
N CYS A 103 1.13 10.44 7.29
CA CYS A 103 -0.14 10.20 7.96
C CYS A 103 -0.92 11.48 8.32
N GLU A 104 -0.31 12.66 8.22
CA GLU A 104 -0.96 13.95 8.49
C GLU A 104 -1.65 14.54 7.25
N LYS A 105 -1.29 14.10 6.04
CA LYS A 105 -1.92 14.55 4.78
C LYS A 105 -3.40 14.14 4.67
N TYR A 106 -3.79 13.07 5.37
CA TYR A 106 -5.09 12.44 5.23
C TYR A 106 -5.85 12.35 6.56
N MET A 107 -7.18 12.40 6.49
CA MET A 107 -8.04 12.21 7.64
C MET A 107 -7.87 10.80 8.19
N LYS A 108 -7.54 10.69 9.48
CA LYS A 108 -7.40 9.42 10.18
C LYS A 108 -8.78 8.82 10.45
N LEU A 109 -9.15 7.83 9.64
CA LEU A 109 -10.34 7.00 9.82
C LEU A 109 -9.91 5.60 10.27
N ASP A 110 -10.30 5.22 11.48
CA ASP A 110 -10.06 3.87 11.99
C ASP A 110 -10.93 2.83 11.27
N MET A 111 -10.63 1.55 11.49
CA MET A 111 -11.36 0.47 10.81
C MET A 111 -12.86 0.48 11.17
N SER A 112 -13.18 0.78 12.43
CA SER A 112 -14.56 0.87 12.91
C SER A 112 -15.34 1.96 12.20
N ALA A 113 -14.80 3.17 12.08
CA ALA A 113 -15.42 4.27 11.36
C ALA A 113 -15.60 3.93 9.87
N ARG A 114 -14.57 3.41 9.20
CA ARG A 114 -14.65 3.01 7.78
C ARG A 114 -15.76 1.99 7.54
N ARG A 115 -15.90 1.01 8.44
CA ARG A 115 -16.90 -0.05 8.36
C ARG A 115 -18.30 0.49 8.67
N ASN A 116 -18.45 1.25 9.75
CA ASN A 116 -19.74 1.80 10.20
C ASN A 116 -20.29 2.85 9.22
N LEU A 117 -19.42 3.59 8.53
CA LEU A 117 -19.80 4.54 7.48
C LEU A 117 -20.10 3.85 6.13
N GLU A 118 -19.91 2.53 6.03
CA GLU A 118 -20.07 1.75 4.80
C GLU A 118 -19.43 2.45 3.58
N LEU A 119 -18.17 2.92 3.73
CA LEU A 119 -17.55 3.78 2.72
C LEU A 119 -17.47 3.09 1.35
N THR A 120 -17.06 1.82 1.33
CA THR A 120 -16.86 1.07 0.09
C THR A 120 -17.69 -0.21 -0.01
N ARG A 121 -18.07 -0.78 1.13
CA ARG A 121 -18.86 -2.02 1.24
C ARG A 121 -19.92 -1.89 2.32
N SER A 122 -21.08 -2.49 2.10
CA SER A 122 -22.13 -2.58 3.11
C SER A 122 -21.78 -3.61 4.18
N MET A 123 -22.12 -3.33 5.43
CA MET A 123 -21.99 -4.26 6.56
C MET A 123 -22.99 -5.41 6.46
N MET A 124 -24.16 -5.18 5.86
CA MET A 124 -25.21 -6.20 5.78
C MET A 124 -24.91 -7.26 4.73
N THR A 125 -24.44 -6.84 3.55
CA THR A 125 -24.24 -7.74 2.40
C THR A 125 -22.77 -8.04 2.12
N GLY A 126 -21.84 -7.26 2.67
CA GLY A 126 -20.42 -7.32 2.31
C GLY A 126 -20.10 -6.76 0.92
N ASP A 127 -21.11 -6.42 0.12
CA ASP A 127 -20.95 -5.97 -1.26
C ASP A 127 -20.89 -4.45 -1.39
N LYS A 128 -20.52 -3.97 -2.58
CA LYS A 128 -20.56 -2.54 -2.90
C LYS A 128 -21.98 -1.96 -2.78
N ARG A 129 -23.03 -2.74 -3.06
CA ARG A 129 -24.42 -2.23 -3.06
C ARG A 129 -24.79 -1.69 -1.67
N HIS A 130 -25.47 -0.54 -1.64
CA HIS A 130 -25.83 0.22 -0.44
C HIS A 130 -24.67 0.93 0.28
N SER A 131 -23.42 0.85 -0.21
CA SER A 131 -22.29 1.64 0.30
C SER A 131 -22.28 3.07 -0.26
N LEU A 132 -21.56 3.99 0.41
CA LEU A 132 -21.36 5.35 -0.09
C LEU A 132 -20.75 5.34 -1.50
N LEU A 133 -19.71 4.53 -1.72
CA LEU A 133 -19.08 4.36 -3.01
C LEU A 133 -20.08 3.93 -4.09
N TRP A 134 -21.06 3.06 -3.80
CA TRP A 134 -22.07 2.68 -4.79
C TRP A 134 -23.00 3.84 -5.18
N VAL A 135 -23.35 4.70 -4.22
CA VAL A 135 -24.19 5.87 -4.49
C VAL A 135 -23.45 6.86 -5.40
N ILE A 136 -22.19 7.18 -5.08
CA ILE A 136 -21.47 8.28 -5.73
C ILE A 136 -20.66 7.89 -6.97
N ASP A 137 -20.27 6.62 -7.11
CA ASP A 137 -19.51 6.12 -8.27
C ASP A 137 -20.38 6.10 -9.53
N LYS A 138 -20.33 7.19 -10.30
CA LYS A 138 -20.92 7.34 -11.64
C LYS A 138 -19.87 7.33 -12.76
N THR A 139 -18.65 6.91 -12.42
CA THR A 139 -17.52 6.91 -13.35
C THR A 139 -17.76 5.94 -14.51
N LYS A 140 -17.20 6.26 -15.68
CA LYS A 140 -17.37 5.45 -16.91
C LYS A 140 -16.15 4.59 -17.23
N THR A 141 -15.06 4.74 -16.49
CA THR A 141 -13.81 4.02 -16.72
C THR A 141 -13.34 3.33 -15.44
N SER A 142 -12.66 2.20 -15.61
CA SER A 142 -12.07 1.45 -14.48
C SER A 142 -11.06 2.29 -13.70
N ALA A 143 -10.32 3.18 -14.37
CA ALA A 143 -9.39 4.10 -13.73
C ALA A 143 -10.13 5.12 -12.85
N GLY A 144 -11.20 5.74 -13.35
CA GLY A 144 -12.01 6.67 -12.56
C GLY A 144 -12.63 6.01 -11.33
N LYS A 145 -13.11 4.76 -11.47
CA LYS A 145 -13.65 3.96 -10.37
C LYS A 145 -12.62 3.73 -9.26
N ARG A 146 -11.36 3.46 -9.62
CA ARG A 146 -10.26 3.31 -8.65
C ARG A 146 -9.93 4.63 -7.97
N MET A 147 -9.94 5.74 -8.72
CA MET A 147 -9.63 7.08 -8.21
C MET A 147 -10.66 7.56 -7.17
N ILE A 148 -11.96 7.50 -7.47
CA ILE A 148 -13.00 7.94 -6.53
C ILE A 148 -13.02 7.09 -5.25
N ARG A 149 -12.74 5.79 -5.39
CA ARG A 149 -12.57 4.89 -4.23
C ARG A 149 -11.41 5.35 -3.35
N SER A 150 -10.26 5.64 -3.96
CA SER A 150 -9.08 6.15 -3.25
C SER A 150 -9.37 7.44 -2.49
N TRP A 151 -10.12 8.38 -3.07
CA TRP A 151 -10.49 9.63 -2.39
C TRP A 151 -11.37 9.40 -1.17
N LEU A 152 -12.32 8.47 -1.24
CA LEU A 152 -13.13 8.08 -0.08
C LEU A 152 -12.31 7.41 1.02
N GLU A 153 -11.37 6.54 0.64
CA GLU A 153 -10.53 5.81 1.59
C GLU A 153 -9.42 6.69 2.19
N ARG A 154 -9.08 7.83 1.56
CA ARG A 154 -8.02 8.76 2.00
C ARG A 154 -8.46 10.21 1.80
N PRO A 155 -9.39 10.73 2.63
CA PRO A 155 -9.83 12.12 2.54
C PRO A 155 -8.66 13.06 2.85
N LEU A 156 -8.46 14.12 2.08
CA LEU A 156 -7.39 15.10 2.29
C LEU A 156 -7.69 16.00 3.50
N MET A 157 -6.66 16.36 4.26
CA MET A 157 -6.76 17.36 5.34
C MET A 157 -6.50 18.79 4.85
N SER A 158 -5.79 18.94 3.72
CA SER A 158 -5.41 20.24 3.17
C SER A 158 -6.57 20.87 2.41
N VAL A 159 -7.19 21.93 2.96
CA VAL A 159 -8.26 22.70 2.32
C VAL A 159 -7.86 23.19 0.92
N ALA A 160 -6.61 23.62 0.73
CA ALA A 160 -6.14 24.09 -0.58
C ALA A 160 -6.08 23.00 -1.67
N LYS A 161 -6.15 21.72 -1.29
CA LYS A 161 -6.11 20.56 -2.21
C LYS A 161 -7.50 19.91 -2.40
N ILE A 162 -8.53 20.42 -1.71
CA ILE A 162 -9.94 19.99 -1.79
C ILE A 162 -10.65 20.88 -2.81
#